data_AF-A0A6B3VX83-F1
#
_entry.id   AF-A0A6B3VX83-F1
#
_cell.length_a   1.000
_cell.length_b   1.000
_cell.length_c   1.000
_cell.angle_alpha   90.00
_cell.angle_beta   90.00
_cell.angle_gamma   90.00
#
_symmetry.space_group_name_H-M   'P 1'
#
loop_
_entity.id
_entity.type
_entity.pdbx_description
1 polymer ?
#
loop_
_entity_poly.entity_id
_entity_poly.type
_entity_poly.pdbx_seq_one_letter_code
_entity_poly.pdbx_strand_id
1 'polypeptide(L)'
;MELPIKELDDRTDQATKEILQQVVEKKRKFDLYKRNHLIILWITLLISFFFLAYLYYTIIKPYSYSFAAMFSSFVNHTMNLYFLVIAVGSYGLMNLLRDKKEKAETEYHELRCEIIDKSKDLWKKDDAWGNRHFVFEMMKKYYGINLYHESK
;
A
#
# COMPACT_ATOMS: atom_id res chain seq x y z
N MET A 1 3.46 3.21 -21.31
CA MET A 1 4.48 4.24 -21.02
C MET A 1 3.77 5.57 -20.90
N GLU A 2 3.98 6.27 -19.79
CA GLU A 2 3.29 7.52 -19.48
C GLU A 2 3.74 8.67 -20.41
N LEU A 3 2.83 9.59 -20.73
CA LEU A 3 3.09 10.71 -21.66
C LEU A 3 4.31 11.57 -21.27
N PRO A 4 4.52 11.96 -19.99
CA PRO A 4 5.69 12.75 -19.59
C PRO A 4 7.03 12.02 -19.77
N ILE A 5 7.01 10.67 -19.76
CA ILE A 5 8.20 9.84 -19.97
C ILE A 5 8.47 9.66 -21.46
N LYS A 6 7.42 9.65 -22.28
CA LYS A 6 7.52 9.58 -23.74
C LYS A 6 8.04 10.89 -24.35
N GLU A 7 7.70 12.03 -23.74
CA GLU A 7 8.15 13.38 -24.13
C GLU A 7 9.55 13.75 -23.65
N LEU A 8 10.22 12.89 -22.86
CA LEU A 8 11.64 13.08 -22.56
C LEU A 8 12.44 13.09 -23.86
N ASP A 9 13.19 14.18 -24.06
CA ASP A 9 14.03 14.47 -25.22
C ASP A 9 14.84 13.24 -25.69
N ASP A 10 15.19 13.16 -26.98
CA ASP A 10 15.96 12.05 -27.61
C ASP A 10 17.34 11.82 -26.98
N ARG A 11 17.74 12.70 -26.06
CA ARG A 11 18.96 12.64 -25.25
C ARG A 11 18.88 11.64 -24.09
N THR A 12 17.69 11.16 -23.73
CA THR A 12 17.48 10.12 -22.71
C THR A 12 17.33 8.77 -23.40
N ASP A 13 18.26 7.85 -23.12
CA ASP A 13 18.26 6.53 -23.74
C ASP A 13 16.98 5.75 -23.43
N GLN A 14 16.55 4.90 -24.36
CA GLN A 14 15.32 4.12 -24.24
C GLN A 14 15.33 3.24 -22.98
N ALA A 15 16.49 2.68 -22.61
CA ALA A 15 16.66 1.92 -21.37
C ALA A 15 16.37 2.75 -20.11
N THR A 16 16.74 4.04 -20.10
CA THR A 16 16.49 4.94 -18.98
C THR A 16 14.99 5.28 -18.88
N LYS A 17 14.32 5.48 -20.02
CA LYS A 17 12.86 5.70 -20.06
C LYS A 17 12.09 4.49 -19.51
N GLU A 18 12.54 3.27 -19.82
CA GLU A 18 11.95 2.04 -19.28
C GLU A 18 12.15 1.89 -17.78
N ILE A 19 13.34 2.15 -17.25
CA ILE A 19 13.61 2.11 -15.80
C ILE A 19 12.77 3.16 -15.05
N LEU A 20 12.64 4.38 -15.59
CA LEU A 20 11.78 5.42 -15.01
C LEU A 20 10.30 5.01 -15.00
N GLN A 21 9.82 4.41 -16.09
CA GLN A 21 8.47 3.87 -16.18
C GLN A 21 8.22 2.79 -15.13
N GLN A 22 9.19 1.88 -14.93
CA GLN A 22 9.10 0.83 -13.91
C GLN A 22 8.98 1.41 -12.50
N VAL A 23 9.74 2.47 -12.15
CA VAL A 23 9.60 3.13 -10.84
C VAL A 23 8.23 3.77 -10.66
N VAL A 24 7.69 4.41 -11.70
CA VAL A 24 6.33 4.97 -11.63
C VAL A 24 5.29 3.88 -11.40
N GLU A 25 5.39 2.76 -12.11
CA GLU A 25 4.48 1.62 -11.95
C GLU A 25 4.57 1.00 -10.55
N LYS A 26 5.78 0.82 -10.02
CA LYS A 26 6.01 0.33 -8.66
C LYS A 26 5.47 1.30 -7.61
N LYS A 27 5.66 2.61 -7.79
CA LYS A 27 5.07 3.62 -6.90
C LYS A 27 3.53 3.54 -6.91
N ARG A 28 2.92 3.48 -8.08
CA ARG A 28 1.45 3.39 -8.19
C ARG A 28 0.92 2.13 -7.53
N LYS A 29 1.62 1.01 -7.67
CA LYS A 29 1.29 -0.27 -7.01
C LYS A 29 1.38 -0.14 -5.49
N PHE A 30 2.44 0.47 -4.97
CA PHE A 30 2.59 0.77 -3.55
C PHE A 30 1.46 1.67 -3.03
N ASP A 31 1.17 2.78 -3.69
CA ASP A 31 0.11 3.71 -3.30
C ASP A 31 -1.27 3.05 -3.30
N LEU A 32 -1.53 2.18 -4.28
CA LEU A 32 -2.77 1.39 -4.34
C LEU A 32 -2.88 0.42 -3.16
N TYR A 33 -1.82 -0.30 -2.81
CA TYR A 33 -1.83 -1.17 -1.62
C TYR A 33 -1.94 -0.38 -0.32
N LYS A 34 -1.29 0.77 -0.22
CA LYS A 34 -1.41 1.68 0.93
C LYS A 34 -2.87 2.13 1.11
N ARG A 35 -3.53 2.55 0.02
CA ARG A 35 -4.95 2.96 0.05
C ARG A 35 -5.86 1.79 0.39
N ASN A 36 -5.68 0.64 -0.25
CA ASN A 36 -6.51 -0.55 0.01
C ASN A 36 -6.36 -1.03 1.45
N HIS A 37 -5.15 -1.02 2.00
CA HIS A 37 -4.89 -1.35 3.39
C HIS A 37 -5.65 -0.40 4.33
N LEU A 38 -5.62 0.92 4.08
CA LEU A 38 -6.37 1.89 4.87
C LEU A 38 -7.89 1.67 4.79
N ILE A 39 -8.43 1.44 3.58
CA ILE A 39 -9.86 1.17 3.39
C ILE A 39 -10.27 -0.07 4.18
N ILE A 40 -9.48 -1.14 4.12
CA ILE A 40 -9.77 -2.40 4.82
C ILE A 40 -9.66 -2.23 6.33
N LEU A 41 -8.71 -1.42 6.81
CA LEU A 41 -8.63 -1.05 8.22
C LEU A 41 -9.91 -0.38 8.71
N TRP A 42 -10.42 0.60 7.96
CA TRP A 42 -11.67 1.29 8.29
C TRP A 42 -12.89 0.37 8.23
N ILE A 43 -12.99 -0.48 7.21
CA ILE A 43 -14.07 -1.47 7.09
C ILE A 43 -14.03 -2.45 8.28
N THR A 44 -12.86 -2.98 8.62
CA THR A 44 -12.71 -3.90 9.75
C THR A 44 -13.06 -3.23 11.08
N LEU A 45 -12.65 -1.97 11.29
CA LEU A 45 -13.04 -1.18 12.47
C LEU A 45 -14.56 -1.02 12.57
N LEU A 46 -15.20 -0.66 11.46
CA LEU A 46 -16.64 -0.42 11.41
C LEU A 46 -17.43 -1.71 11.63
N ILE A 47 -17.04 -2.82 10.99
CA ILE A 47 -17.63 -4.15 11.23
C ILE A 47 -17.46 -4.59 12.69
N SER A 48 -16.26 -4.40 13.25
CA SER A 48 -15.97 -4.74 14.65
C SER A 48 -16.84 -3.94 15.61
N PHE A 49 -17.03 -2.63 15.34
CA PHE A 49 -17.91 -1.78 16.13
C PHE A 49 -19.37 -2.26 16.11
N PHE A 50 -19.92 -2.56 14.92
CA PHE A 50 -21.28 -3.09 14.81
C PHE A 50 -21.42 -4.46 15.48
N PHE A 51 -20.42 -5.32 15.35
CA PHE A 51 -20.44 -6.63 16.01
C PHE A 51 -20.42 -6.51 17.54
N LEU A 52 -19.59 -5.63 18.10
CA LEU A 52 -19.58 -5.35 19.54
C LEU A 52 -20.91 -4.78 20.03
N ALA A 53 -21.50 -3.84 19.28
CA ALA A 53 -22.82 -3.30 19.60
C ALA A 53 -23.89 -4.40 19.59
N TYR A 54 -23.89 -5.26 18.56
CA TYR A 54 -24.78 -6.41 18.48
C TYR A 54 -24.63 -7.35 19.69
N LEU A 55 -23.40 -7.73 20.06
CA LEU A 55 -23.13 -8.56 21.24
C LEU A 55 -23.59 -7.89 22.53
N TYR A 56 -23.42 -6.57 22.65
CA TYR A 56 -23.85 -5.83 23.82
C TYR A 56 -25.36 -5.93 24.05
N TYR A 57 -26.16 -5.70 23.01
CA TYR A 57 -27.62 -5.74 23.12
C TYR A 57 -28.19 -7.16 23.21
N THR A 58 -27.59 -8.14 22.54
CA THR A 58 -28.14 -9.50 22.44
C THR A 58 -27.61 -10.47 23.49
N ILE A 59 -26.40 -10.25 24.00
CA ILE A 59 -25.75 -11.18 24.93
C ILE A 59 -25.47 -10.50 26.26
N ILE A 60 -24.75 -9.38 26.25
CA ILE A 60 -24.28 -8.75 27.51
C ILE A 60 -25.46 -8.24 28.33
N LYS A 61 -26.36 -7.45 27.75
CA LYS A 61 -27.51 -6.88 28.49
C LYS A 61 -28.45 -7.96 29.07
N PRO A 62 -28.88 -9.00 28.34
CA PRO A 62 -29.80 -10.02 28.88
C PRO A 62 -29.13 -11.10 29.73
N TYR A 63 -27.86 -11.42 29.51
CA TYR A 63 -27.17 -12.53 30.20
C TYR A 63 -26.01 -12.08 31.10
N SER A 64 -25.94 -10.79 31.48
CA SER A 64 -24.85 -10.21 32.31
C SER A 64 -24.64 -10.88 33.66
N TYR A 65 -25.61 -11.67 34.13
CA TYR A 65 -25.59 -12.32 35.44
C TYR A 65 -24.63 -13.52 35.51
N SER A 66 -24.27 -14.14 34.38
CA SER A 66 -23.36 -15.30 34.37
C SER A 66 -22.61 -15.44 33.06
N PHE A 67 -21.28 -15.64 33.16
CA PHE A 67 -20.43 -15.91 32.01
C PHE A 67 -20.82 -17.20 31.27
N ALA A 68 -21.24 -18.24 32.01
CA ALA A 68 -21.68 -19.50 31.40
C ALA A 68 -22.95 -19.30 30.55
N ALA A 69 -23.88 -18.45 31.00
CA ALA A 69 -25.09 -18.11 30.26
C ALA A 69 -24.78 -17.28 29.00
N MET A 70 -23.85 -16.33 29.10
CA MET A 70 -23.37 -15.57 27.92
C MET A 70 -22.72 -16.49 26.88
N PHE A 71 -21.85 -17.41 27.31
CA PHE A 71 -21.18 -18.34 26.41
C PHE A 71 -22.17 -19.32 25.75
N SER A 72 -23.11 -19.86 26.51
CA SER A 72 -24.15 -20.74 25.97
C SER A 72 -25.03 -20.02 24.93
N SER A 73 -25.46 -18.79 25.23
CA SER A 73 -26.21 -17.96 24.28
C SER A 73 -25.40 -17.62 23.03
N PHE A 74 -24.10 -17.35 23.19
CA PHE A 74 -23.20 -17.09 22.08
C PHE A 74 -23.10 -18.28 21.11
N VAL A 75 -22.86 -19.49 21.63
CA VAL A 75 -22.68 -20.70 20.81
C VAL A 75 -24.00 -21.20 20.21
N ASN A 76 -25.13 -20.98 20.89
CA ASN A 76 -26.45 -21.43 20.40
C ASN A 76 -26.94 -20.66 19.16
N HIS A 77 -26.43 -19.45 18.90
CA HIS A 77 -26.80 -18.67 17.73
C HIS A 77 -25.76 -18.77 16.61
N THR A 78 -26.12 -19.43 15.51
CA THR A 78 -25.28 -19.60 14.31
C THR A 78 -24.74 -18.28 13.74
N MET A 79 -25.44 -17.16 13.95
CA MET A 79 -24.97 -15.82 13.53
C MET A 79 -23.65 -15.43 14.19
N ASN A 80 -23.43 -15.81 15.46
CA ASN A 80 -22.19 -15.51 16.17
C ASN A 80 -20.99 -16.27 15.59
N LEU A 81 -21.21 -17.49 15.10
CA LEU A 81 -20.18 -18.27 14.38
C LEU A 81 -19.77 -17.56 13.09
N TYR A 82 -20.72 -17.05 12.29
CA TYR A 82 -20.39 -16.28 11.10
C TYR A 82 -19.57 -15.03 11.43
N PHE A 83 -19.94 -14.29 12.47
CA PHE A 83 -19.16 -13.13 12.91
C PHE A 83 -17.75 -13.49 13.38
N LEU A 84 -17.58 -14.62 14.06
CA LEU A 84 -16.26 -15.10 14.51
C LEU A 84 -15.38 -15.45 13.31
N VAL A 85 -15.93 -16.15 12.31
CA VAL A 85 -15.23 -16.46 11.06
C VAL A 85 -14.86 -15.17 10.31
N ILE A 86 -15.77 -14.20 10.23
CA ILE A 86 -15.49 -12.90 9.60
C ILE A 86 -14.40 -12.15 10.36
N ALA A 87 -14.42 -12.16 11.70
CA ALA A 87 -13.41 -11.50 12.51
C ALA A 87 -12.02 -12.11 12.27
N VAL A 88 -11.89 -13.44 12.39
CA VAL A 88 -10.62 -14.14 12.14
C VAL A 88 -10.17 -13.97 10.68
N GLY A 89 -11.09 -14.08 9.73
CA GLY A 89 -10.82 -13.88 8.30
C GLY A 89 -10.35 -12.46 7.98
N SER A 90 -10.99 -11.44 8.56
CA SER A 90 -10.61 -10.03 8.38
C SER A 90 -9.22 -9.75 8.96
N TYR A 91 -8.88 -10.33 10.11
CA TYR A 91 -7.56 -10.24 10.71
C TYR A 91 -6.49 -10.90 9.83
N GLY A 92 -6.76 -12.10 9.31
CA GLY A 92 -5.88 -12.78 8.36
C GLY A 92 -5.66 -11.97 7.08
N LEU A 93 -6.73 -11.44 6.48
CA LEU A 93 -6.68 -10.59 5.30
C LEU A 93 -5.87 -9.31 5.55
N MET A 94 -6.03 -8.68 6.71
CA MET A 94 -5.27 -7.49 7.09
C MET A 94 -3.77 -7.76 7.12
N ASN A 95 -3.34 -8.86 7.73
CA ASN A 95 -1.92 -9.26 7.75
C ASN A 95 -1.39 -9.54 6.33
N LEU A 96 -2.12 -10.27 5.51
CA LEU A 96 -1.71 -10.55 4.12
C LEU A 96 -1.55 -9.27 3.28
N LEU A 97 -2.41 -8.27 3.50
CA LEU A 97 -2.33 -6.98 2.82
C LEU A 97 -1.18 -6.12 3.34
N ARG A 98 -0.90 -6.19 4.64
CA ARG A 98 0.28 -5.56 5.24
C ARG A 98 1.56 -6.08 4.59
N ASP A 99 1.70 -7.39 4.47
CA ASP A 99 2.89 -8.01 3.87
C ASP A 99 3.03 -7.62 2.38
N LYS A 100 1.91 -7.58 1.63
CA LYS A 100 1.92 -7.11 0.23
C LYS A 100 2.33 -5.64 0.10
N LYS A 101 1.88 -4.80 1.03
CA LYS A 101 2.25 -3.38 1.07
C LYS A 101 3.74 -3.24 1.36
N GLU A 102 4.27 -3.92 2.37
CA GLU A 102 5.69 -3.88 2.74
C GLU A 102 6.58 -4.36 1.59
N LYS A 103 6.23 -5.46 0.92
CA LYS A 103 6.96 -5.92 -0.27
C LYS A 103 6.99 -4.87 -1.38
N ALA A 104 5.86 -4.26 -1.68
CA ALA A 104 5.78 -3.22 -2.71
C ALA A 104 6.56 -1.94 -2.31
N GLU A 105 6.62 -1.63 -1.02
CA GLU A 105 7.41 -0.52 -0.48
C GLU A 105 8.91 -0.77 -0.67
N THR A 106 9.38 -1.96 -0.30
CA THR A 106 10.77 -2.38 -0.48
C THR A 106 11.17 -2.38 -1.95
N GLU A 107 10.36 -3.01 -2.83
CA GLU A 107 10.62 -3.03 -4.28
C GLU A 107 10.70 -1.61 -4.89
N TYR A 108 9.82 -0.70 -4.45
CA TYR A 108 9.85 0.69 -4.90
C TYR A 108 11.10 1.43 -4.40
N HIS A 109 11.46 1.23 -3.14
CA HIS A 109 12.61 1.89 -2.52
C HIS A 109 13.93 1.40 -3.13
N GLU A 110 14.10 0.09 -3.29
CA GLU A 110 15.27 -0.52 -3.93
C GLU A 110 15.46 0.01 -5.36
N LEU A 111 14.40 0.01 -6.17
CA LEU A 111 14.47 0.49 -7.55
C LEU A 111 14.77 2.00 -7.61
N ARG A 112 14.25 2.78 -6.66
CA ARG A 112 14.58 4.20 -6.52
C ARG A 112 16.06 4.41 -6.17
N CYS A 113 16.61 3.62 -5.24
CA CYS A 113 18.03 3.69 -4.89
C CYS A 113 18.92 3.28 -6.07
N GLU A 114 18.53 2.23 -6.80
CA GLU A 114 19.24 1.78 -8.00
C GLU A 114 19.32 2.88 -9.07
N ILE A 115 18.23 3.63 -9.30
CA ILE A 115 18.26 4.78 -10.23
C ILE A 115 19.22 5.86 -9.75
N ILE A 116 19.25 6.15 -8.45
CA ILE A 116 20.11 7.20 -7.88
C ILE A 116 21.58 6.81 -8.03
N ASP A 117 21.93 5.57 -7.68
CA ASP A 117 23.30 5.06 -7.77
C ASP A 117 23.76 4.96 -9.23
N LYS A 118 22.94 4.37 -10.11
CA LYS A 118 23.21 4.27 -11.55
C LYS A 118 22.99 5.58 -12.30
N SER A 119 22.61 6.67 -11.65
CA SER A 119 22.38 7.95 -12.34
C SER A 119 23.62 8.42 -13.11
N LYS A 120 24.83 8.20 -12.58
CA LYS A 120 26.09 8.50 -13.29
C LYS A 120 26.25 7.71 -14.59
N ASP A 121 25.78 6.47 -14.60
CA ASP A 121 25.86 5.57 -15.76
C ASP A 121 24.69 5.72 -16.75
N LEU A 122 23.52 6.14 -16.28
CA LEU A 122 22.35 6.40 -17.12
C LEU A 122 22.53 7.65 -17.97
N TRP A 123 23.27 8.65 -17.45
CA TRP A 123 23.52 9.92 -18.13
C TRP A 123 25.02 10.12 -18.42
N LYS A 124 25.62 9.22 -19.22
CA LYS A 124 27.06 9.23 -19.57
C LYS A 124 27.51 10.40 -20.45
N LYS A 125 26.62 10.98 -21.26
CA LYS A 125 26.95 12.14 -22.12
C LYS A 125 26.87 13.40 -21.26
N ASP A 126 27.87 14.29 -21.34
CA ASP A 126 27.90 15.56 -20.58
C ASP A 126 26.61 16.39 -20.76
N ASP A 127 26.09 16.44 -22.00
CA ASP A 127 24.81 17.07 -22.33
C ASP A 127 23.60 16.42 -21.62
N ALA A 128 23.64 15.12 -21.40
CA ALA A 128 22.57 14.38 -20.74
C ALA A 128 22.69 14.50 -19.21
N TRP A 129 23.91 14.59 -18.68
CA TRP A 129 24.20 14.80 -17.26
C TRP A 129 23.72 16.17 -16.76
N GLY A 130 23.96 17.23 -17.55
CA GLY A 130 23.46 18.58 -17.24
C GLY A 130 21.93 18.65 -17.19
N ASN A 131 21.24 17.85 -18.02
CA ASN A 131 19.79 17.86 -18.14
C ASN A 131 19.05 16.88 -17.22
N ARG A 132 19.75 16.04 -16.44
CA ARG A 132 19.12 15.09 -15.51
C ARG A 132 18.21 15.76 -14.47
N HIS A 133 18.49 17.03 -14.14
CA HIS A 133 17.67 17.81 -13.22
C HIS A 133 16.23 17.97 -13.73
N PHE A 134 16.03 18.16 -15.04
CA PHE A 134 14.69 18.23 -15.63
C PHE A 134 13.92 16.91 -15.47
N VAL A 135 14.60 15.78 -15.61
CA VAL A 135 14.01 14.45 -15.39
C VAL A 135 13.61 14.28 -13.92
N PHE A 136 14.50 14.66 -12.99
CA PHE A 136 14.24 14.53 -11.55
C PHE A 136 13.13 15.47 -11.09
N GLU A 137 13.07 16.69 -11.64
CA GLU A 137 12.02 17.65 -11.37
C GLU A 137 10.68 17.18 -11.93
N MET A 138 10.66 16.64 -13.16
CA MET A 138 9.47 16.03 -13.76
C MET A 138 8.96 14.87 -12.89
N MET A 139 9.84 13.97 -12.45
CA MET A 139 9.50 12.84 -11.59
C MET A 139 8.94 13.29 -10.23
N LYS A 140 9.49 14.37 -9.67
CA LYS A 140 8.99 14.97 -8.43
C LYS A 140 7.64 15.66 -8.64
N LYS A 141 7.45 16.38 -9.74
CA LYS A 141 6.25 17.18 -10.02
C LYS A 141 5.04 16.32 -10.41
N TYR A 142 5.22 15.39 -11.33
CA TYR A 142 4.12 14.58 -11.87
C TYR A 142 3.83 13.34 -11.03
N TYR A 143 4.88 12.73 -10.47
CA TYR A 143 4.74 11.46 -9.76
C TYR A 143 5.08 11.57 -8.27
N GLY A 144 5.56 12.71 -7.76
CA GLY A 144 5.95 12.86 -6.36
C GLY A 144 7.15 12.01 -5.96
N ILE A 145 7.98 11.58 -6.91
CA ILE A 145 9.16 10.74 -6.67
C ILE A 145 10.38 11.63 -6.56
N ASN A 146 11.06 11.61 -5.41
CA ASN A 146 12.28 12.37 -5.21
C ASN A 146 13.50 11.53 -5.61
N LEU A 147 14.19 11.86 -6.69
CA LEU A 147 15.41 11.16 -7.15
C LEU A 147 16.71 11.90 -6.76
N TYR A 148 16.64 12.97 -5.96
CA TYR A 148 17.84 13.75 -5.60
C TYR A 148 18.65 13.14 -4.45
N HIS A 149 17.98 12.41 -3.56
CA HIS A 149 18.57 11.89 -2.33
C HIS A 149 18.07 10.48 -2.09
N GLU A 150 18.96 9.62 -1.60
CA GLU A 150 18.61 8.23 -1.23
C GLU A 150 17.72 8.16 0.02
N SER A 151 17.58 9.26 0.76
CA SER A 151 16.92 9.25 2.07
C SER A 151 15.50 8.68 2.02
N LYS A 152 15.18 7.91 3.07
CA LYS A 152 13.92 7.23 3.33
C LYS A 152 12.85 8.23 3.82
#